data_AF-A0A7C8JFA7-F1
#
_entry.id   AF-A0A7C8JFA7-F1
#
_cell.length_a   1.000
_cell.length_b   1.000
_cell.length_c   1.000
_cell.angle_alpha   90.00
_cell.angle_beta   90.00
_cell.angle_gamma   90.00
#
_symmetry.space_group_name_H-M   'P 1'
#
loop_
_entity.id
_entity.type
_entity.pdbx_description
1 polymer ?
#
loop_
_entity_poly.entity_id
_entity_poly.type
_entity_poly.pdbx_seq_one_letter_code
_entity_poly.pdbx_strand_id
1 'polypeptide(L)'
;MLDEEHDGLSVAEGDSNSYSLGRIGKHNVVIACTNEVGGLPANITATNLMNSFRNVRYILTVGVGGGIPNTRYQVRLADVVVSEPTGNSPGVVQSDFEKWNEEGGSEIRGSLNRPAVGLIRAIGAVKREELLGRSKIHSFVEHLGGEISGRDGIWMYKGREYDPLYKQDSILRHDPVCAECREQHRVETPDSRIHYGIIASGNQVINNREQRDKLGDQLGACCVEMEAFGLMNDFPCLVI
;
A
#
# COMPACT_ATOMS: atom_id res chain seq x y z
N MET A 1 -18.01 5.05 3.41
CA MET A 1 -16.82 5.07 2.52
C MET A 1 -17.12 5.74 1.18
N LEU A 2 -18.23 5.41 0.51
CA LEU A 2 -18.72 6.16 -0.66
C LEU A 2 -19.50 7.41 -0.21
N ASP A 3 -19.50 8.47 -1.02
CA ASP A 3 -20.33 9.66 -0.79
C ASP A 3 -21.80 9.39 -1.15
N GLU A 4 -22.02 8.53 -2.15
CA GLU A 4 -23.32 8.09 -2.65
C GLU A 4 -23.21 6.61 -3.07
N GLU A 5 -24.18 5.79 -2.69
CA GLU A 5 -24.30 4.40 -3.14
C GLU A 5 -25.23 4.31 -4.35
N HIS A 6 -24.89 3.48 -5.32
CA HIS A 6 -25.70 3.21 -6.50
C HIS A 6 -26.25 1.78 -6.46
N ASP A 7 -27.39 1.57 -7.11
CA ASP A 7 -27.92 0.23 -7.34
C ASP A 7 -26.95 -0.65 -8.15
N GLY A 8 -27.06 -1.96 -7.95
CA GLY A 8 -26.27 -2.95 -8.70
C GLY A 8 -26.55 -2.89 -10.20
N LEU A 9 -25.49 -3.11 -11.00
CA LEU A 9 -25.58 -3.25 -12.45
C LEU A 9 -25.41 -4.71 -12.87
N SER A 10 -25.92 -5.07 -14.06
CA SER A 10 -25.66 -6.37 -14.65
C SER A 10 -24.17 -6.54 -14.94
N VAL A 11 -23.61 -7.66 -14.51
CA VAL A 11 -22.20 -8.03 -14.75
C VAL A 11 -22.09 -8.94 -15.97
N ALA A 12 -20.88 -9.08 -16.51
CA ALA A 12 -20.60 -9.98 -17.62
C ALA A 12 -20.86 -11.44 -17.24
N GLU A 13 -21.22 -12.27 -18.23
CA GLU A 13 -21.38 -13.70 -18.01
C GLU A 13 -20.07 -14.33 -17.51
N GLY A 14 -20.15 -15.12 -16.44
CA GLY A 14 -18.98 -15.75 -15.81
C GLY A 14 -18.22 -14.86 -14.82
N ASP A 15 -18.62 -13.59 -14.64
CA ASP A 15 -18.09 -12.75 -13.56
C ASP A 15 -18.63 -13.21 -12.20
N SER A 16 -17.74 -13.72 -11.35
CA SER A 16 -18.06 -14.19 -10.01
C SER A 16 -17.79 -13.17 -8.89
N ASN A 17 -17.39 -11.95 -9.23
CA ASN A 17 -17.10 -10.92 -8.24
C ASN A 17 -18.39 -10.38 -7.60
N SER A 18 -18.25 -9.92 -6.36
CA SER A 18 -19.25 -9.06 -5.70
C SER A 18 -18.81 -7.60 -5.79
N TYR A 19 -19.74 -6.71 -6.10
CA TYR A 19 -19.45 -5.30 -6.31
C TYR A 19 -20.26 -4.39 -5.39
N SER A 20 -19.61 -3.35 -4.90
CA SER A 20 -20.28 -2.16 -4.36
C SER A 20 -20.08 -1.01 -5.33
N LEU A 21 -21.17 -0.35 -5.73
CA LEU A 21 -21.16 0.71 -6.72
C LEU A 21 -21.54 2.03 -6.04
N GLY A 22 -20.93 3.11 -6.50
CA GLY A 22 -21.27 4.42 -6.00
C GLY A 22 -20.41 5.53 -6.56
N ARG A 23 -20.20 6.55 -5.74
CA ARG A 23 -19.49 7.76 -6.13
C ARG A 23 -18.61 8.28 -5.00
N ILE A 24 -17.44 8.80 -5.37
CA ILE A 24 -16.58 9.62 -4.51
C ILE A 24 -16.26 10.93 -5.26
N GLY A 25 -16.68 12.05 -4.70
CA GLY A 25 -16.59 13.37 -5.28
C GLY A 25 -17.29 13.46 -6.64
N LYS A 26 -16.51 13.46 -7.72
CA LYS A 26 -17.01 13.51 -9.11
C LYS A 26 -16.78 12.22 -9.88
N HIS A 27 -16.31 11.17 -9.22
CA HIS A 27 -15.90 9.92 -9.83
C HIS A 27 -16.88 8.82 -9.45
N ASN A 28 -17.39 8.10 -10.45
CA ASN A 28 -18.08 6.84 -10.22
C ASN A 28 -17.05 5.79 -9.83
N VAL A 29 -17.34 5.03 -8.79
CA VAL A 29 -16.46 4.04 -8.19
C VAL A 29 -17.18 2.69 -8.17
N VAL A 30 -16.44 1.64 -8.53
CA VAL A 30 -16.83 0.25 -8.36
C VAL A 30 -15.77 -0.39 -7.47
N ILE A 31 -16.19 -0.99 -6.38
CA ILE A 31 -15.34 -1.67 -5.40
C ILE A 31 -15.57 -3.16 -5.53
N ALA A 32 -14.49 -3.93 -5.65
CA ALA A 32 -14.49 -5.39 -5.55
C ALA A 32 -13.42 -5.80 -4.54
N CYS A 33 -13.69 -6.89 -3.82
CA CYS A 33 -12.70 -7.51 -2.95
C CYS A 33 -12.23 -8.82 -3.58
N THR A 34 -10.94 -9.09 -3.50
CA THR A 34 -10.41 -10.39 -3.91
C THR A 34 -10.90 -11.46 -2.94
N ASN A 35 -11.20 -12.64 -3.45
CA ASN A 35 -11.64 -13.78 -2.63
C ASN A 35 -10.49 -14.45 -1.88
N GLU A 36 -9.27 -14.33 -2.42
CA GLU A 36 -8.05 -14.94 -1.90
C GLU A 36 -6.89 -13.94 -1.97
N VAL A 37 -5.85 -14.23 -1.17
CA VAL A 37 -4.59 -13.48 -1.12
C VAL A 37 -3.71 -13.89 -2.31
N GLY A 38 -3.00 -12.93 -2.91
CA GLY A 38 -2.04 -13.18 -3.97
C GLY A 38 -2.36 -12.51 -5.31
N GLY A 39 -1.33 -12.40 -6.15
CA GLY A 39 -1.42 -11.69 -7.43
C GLY A 39 -2.37 -12.34 -8.46
N LEU A 40 -2.51 -13.67 -8.48
CA LEU A 40 -3.41 -14.34 -9.42
C LEU A 40 -4.90 -14.08 -9.10
N PRO A 41 -5.40 -14.30 -7.86
CA PRO A 41 -6.75 -13.90 -7.47
C PRO A 41 -7.03 -12.41 -7.73
N ALA A 42 -6.05 -11.53 -7.45
CA ALA A 42 -6.16 -10.11 -7.74
C ALA A 42 -6.33 -9.83 -9.24
N ASN A 43 -5.52 -10.46 -10.10
CA ASN A 43 -5.61 -10.34 -11.55
C ASN A 43 -6.98 -10.80 -12.09
N ILE A 44 -7.49 -11.94 -11.61
CA ILE A 44 -8.82 -12.45 -12.01
C ILE A 44 -9.91 -11.46 -11.60
N THR A 45 -9.85 -10.96 -10.36
CA THR A 45 -10.82 -9.97 -9.86
C THR A 45 -10.81 -8.71 -10.71
N ALA A 46 -9.63 -8.15 -11.00
CA ALA A 46 -9.48 -6.96 -11.84
C ALA A 46 -9.91 -7.19 -13.30
N THR A 47 -9.60 -8.35 -13.87
CA THR A 47 -10.02 -8.75 -15.22
C THR A 47 -11.54 -8.76 -15.33
N ASN A 48 -12.21 -9.42 -14.40
CA ASN A 48 -13.67 -9.49 -14.34
C ASN A 48 -14.30 -8.10 -14.17
N LEU A 49 -13.76 -7.28 -13.27
CA LEU A 49 -14.21 -5.89 -13.07
C LEU A 49 -14.11 -5.08 -14.36
N MET A 50 -12.98 -5.15 -15.08
CA MET A 50 -12.78 -4.42 -16.34
C MET A 50 -13.67 -4.97 -17.47
N ASN A 51 -14.04 -6.25 -17.41
CA ASN A 51 -14.95 -6.86 -18.37
C ASN A 51 -16.41 -6.44 -18.15
N SER A 52 -16.84 -6.37 -16.89
CA SER A 52 -18.20 -5.95 -16.51
C SER A 52 -18.38 -4.44 -16.60
N PHE A 53 -17.36 -3.66 -16.25
CA PHE A 53 -17.43 -2.19 -16.19
C PHE A 53 -16.46 -1.54 -17.18
N ARG A 54 -16.84 -1.57 -18.47
CA ARG A 54 -16.02 -1.08 -19.60
C ARG A 54 -15.59 0.39 -19.55
N ASN A 55 -16.23 1.19 -18.70
CA ASN A 55 -15.91 2.62 -18.52
C ASN A 55 -14.89 2.89 -17.41
N VAL A 56 -14.42 1.86 -16.70
CA VAL A 56 -13.36 1.99 -15.70
C VAL A 56 -12.05 2.41 -16.38
N ARG A 57 -11.45 3.49 -15.90
CA ARG A 57 -10.23 4.09 -16.50
C ARG A 57 -8.96 3.78 -15.71
N TYR A 58 -9.10 3.60 -14.40
CA TYR A 58 -8.02 3.39 -13.47
C TYR A 58 -8.46 2.40 -12.39
N ILE A 59 -7.51 1.64 -11.87
CA ILE A 59 -7.71 0.76 -10.72
C ILE A 59 -6.86 1.27 -9.55
N LEU A 60 -7.45 1.36 -8.36
CA LEU A 60 -6.69 1.58 -7.14
C LEU A 60 -6.68 0.26 -6.38
N THR A 61 -5.51 -0.33 -6.24
CA THR A 61 -5.31 -1.52 -5.41
C THR A 61 -5.00 -1.04 -4.01
N VAL A 62 -5.91 -1.29 -3.07
CA VAL A 62 -5.77 -0.86 -1.68
C VAL A 62 -5.71 -2.09 -0.80
N GLY A 63 -4.64 -2.23 -0.02
CA GLY A 63 -4.40 -3.42 0.78
C GLY A 63 -3.64 -3.16 2.08
N VAL A 64 -3.26 -4.26 2.74
CA VAL A 64 -2.39 -4.20 3.92
C VAL A 64 -1.03 -4.76 3.53
N GLY A 65 0.03 -4.05 3.91
CA GLY A 65 1.40 -4.49 3.73
C GLY A 65 2.19 -4.54 5.03
N GLY A 66 3.29 -5.27 5.02
CA GLY A 66 4.28 -5.25 6.10
C GLY A 66 5.27 -4.11 5.92
N GLY A 67 5.30 -3.15 6.85
CA GLY A 67 6.25 -2.04 6.81
C GLY A 67 7.71 -2.48 6.97
N ILE A 68 8.62 -1.80 6.28
CA ILE A 68 10.08 -2.01 6.36
C ILE A 68 10.72 -0.82 7.11
N PRO A 69 10.94 -0.94 8.43
CA PRO A 69 11.35 0.19 9.26
C PRO A 69 12.84 0.55 9.12
N ASN A 70 13.70 -0.35 8.62
CA ASN A 70 15.15 -0.12 8.48
C ASN A 70 15.53 0.74 7.27
N THR A 71 14.56 1.39 6.62
CA THR A 71 14.77 2.30 5.50
C THR A 71 14.64 3.76 5.94
N ARG A 72 14.99 4.71 5.05
CA ARG A 72 14.77 6.14 5.29
C ARG A 72 13.30 6.51 5.56
N TYR A 73 12.36 5.66 5.15
CA TYR A 73 10.93 5.88 5.31
C TYR A 73 10.45 5.58 6.73
N GLN A 74 11.10 4.64 7.44
CA GLN A 74 10.73 4.24 8.81
C GLN A 74 9.22 3.96 8.96
N VAL A 75 8.65 3.24 7.98
CA VAL A 75 7.21 2.94 7.92
C VAL A 75 6.76 2.22 9.19
N ARG A 76 5.65 2.66 9.78
CA ARG A 76 5.07 2.13 11.02
C ARG A 76 3.65 1.63 10.84
N LEU A 77 3.12 0.99 11.88
CA LEU A 77 1.71 0.59 11.89
C LEU A 77 0.81 1.81 11.71
N ALA A 78 -0.20 1.66 10.84
CA ALA A 78 -1.14 2.68 10.40
C ALA A 78 -0.57 3.79 9.50
N ASP A 79 0.70 3.73 9.10
CA ASP A 79 1.16 4.51 7.97
C ASP A 79 0.59 3.95 6.65
N VAL A 80 0.41 4.83 5.66
CA VAL A 80 -0.03 4.51 4.30
C VAL A 80 1.17 4.54 3.37
N VAL A 81 1.29 3.59 2.45
CA VAL A 81 2.37 3.56 1.47
C VAL A 81 1.79 3.59 0.06
N VAL A 82 2.05 4.66 -0.69
CA VAL A 82 1.64 4.79 -2.08
C VAL A 82 2.80 4.42 -2.99
N SER A 83 2.58 3.49 -3.93
CA SER A 83 3.60 3.14 -4.91
C SER A 83 3.93 4.32 -5.81
N GLU A 84 5.20 4.74 -5.80
CA GLU A 84 5.67 5.86 -6.60
C GLU A 84 6.95 5.47 -7.36
N PRO A 85 7.01 5.70 -8.69
CA PRO A 85 8.25 5.54 -9.43
C PRO A 85 9.36 6.44 -8.88
N THR A 86 10.48 5.84 -8.48
CA THR A 86 11.65 6.56 -7.96
C THR A 86 12.93 6.05 -8.59
N GLY A 87 13.75 6.96 -9.13
CA GLY A 87 14.98 6.60 -9.84
C GLY A 87 14.69 5.68 -11.02
N ASN A 88 15.25 4.47 -11.00
CA ASN A 88 15.03 3.44 -12.02
C ASN A 88 13.89 2.47 -11.68
N SER A 89 13.25 2.60 -10.52
CA SER A 89 12.15 1.72 -10.10
C SER A 89 10.80 2.21 -10.63
N PRO A 90 9.92 1.31 -11.11
CA PRO A 90 8.56 1.66 -11.53
C PRO A 90 7.58 1.90 -10.35
N GLY A 91 8.05 1.76 -9.09
CA GLY A 91 7.25 1.97 -7.87
C GLY A 91 6.73 0.68 -7.25
N VAL A 92 6.63 -0.41 -8.03
CA VAL A 92 6.36 -1.76 -7.53
C VAL A 92 7.41 -2.71 -8.12
N VAL A 93 8.01 -3.55 -7.29
CA VAL A 93 9.00 -4.54 -7.74
C VAL A 93 8.53 -5.92 -7.32
N GLN A 94 8.55 -6.88 -8.25
CA GLN A 94 8.29 -8.28 -7.91
C GLN A 94 9.51 -8.88 -7.20
N SER A 95 9.45 -9.04 -5.88
CA SER A 95 10.60 -9.42 -5.06
C SER A 95 11.01 -10.88 -5.18
N ASP A 96 10.09 -11.76 -5.61
CA ASP A 96 10.33 -13.20 -5.74
C ASP A 96 10.67 -13.64 -7.17
N PHE A 97 10.74 -12.71 -8.13
CA PHE A 97 11.12 -13.02 -9.51
C PHE A 97 12.64 -13.04 -9.66
N GLU A 98 13.25 -14.04 -9.03
CA GLU A 98 14.70 -14.15 -8.91
C GLU A 98 15.31 -15.09 -9.96
N LYS A 99 16.50 -14.71 -10.44
CA LYS A 99 17.39 -15.62 -11.16
C LYS A 99 18.51 -16.07 -10.22
N TRP A 100 18.64 -17.38 -10.07
CA TRP A 100 19.68 -18.00 -9.27
C TRP A 100 20.91 -18.31 -10.13
N ASN A 101 22.10 -18.11 -9.58
CA ASN A 101 23.37 -18.48 -10.20
C ASN A 101 23.91 -19.81 -9.63
N GLU A 102 24.91 -20.39 -10.30
CA GLU A 102 25.51 -21.68 -9.91
C GLU A 102 26.20 -21.64 -8.52
N GLU A 103 26.57 -20.45 -8.05
CA GLU A 103 27.23 -20.21 -6.76
C GLU A 103 26.22 -19.99 -5.60
N GLY A 104 24.91 -20.09 -5.87
CA GLY A 104 23.85 -19.95 -4.87
C GLY A 104 23.44 -18.49 -4.56
N GLY A 105 23.94 -17.52 -5.32
CA GLY A 105 23.45 -16.15 -5.30
C GLY A 105 22.19 -15.97 -6.12
N SER A 106 21.35 -15.01 -5.75
CA SER A 106 20.15 -14.63 -6.50
C SER A 106 20.13 -13.15 -6.82
N GLU A 107 19.52 -12.81 -7.95
CA GLU A 107 19.25 -11.43 -8.36
C GLU A 107 17.78 -11.29 -8.77
N ILE A 108 17.14 -10.20 -8.35
CA ILE A 108 15.78 -9.88 -8.78
C ILE A 108 15.82 -9.46 -10.25
N ARG A 109 14.94 -10.05 -11.05
CA ARG A 109 14.81 -9.82 -12.49
C ARG A 109 13.46 -9.21 -12.84
N GLY A 110 13.34 -8.79 -14.09
CA GLY A 110 12.12 -8.19 -14.63
C GLY A 110 11.93 -6.74 -14.22
N SER A 111 10.94 -6.11 -14.83
CA SER A 111 10.43 -4.81 -14.43
C SER A 111 8.94 -4.85 -14.63
N LEU A 112 8.19 -4.40 -13.63
CA LEU A 112 6.78 -4.13 -13.79
C LEU A 112 6.58 -2.79 -14.49
N ASN A 113 5.39 -2.58 -15.04
CA ASN A 113 4.99 -1.27 -15.53
C ASN A 113 4.86 -0.26 -14.36
N ARG A 114 5.00 1.02 -14.71
CA ARG A 114 4.76 2.14 -13.79
C ARG A 114 3.27 2.51 -13.76
N PRO A 115 2.75 3.13 -12.69
CA PRO A 115 1.39 3.63 -12.66
C PRO A 115 1.05 4.53 -13.86
N ALA A 116 -0.22 4.51 -14.27
CA ALA A 116 -0.68 5.35 -15.37
C ALA A 116 -0.40 6.83 -15.09
N VAL A 117 -0.05 7.61 -16.13
CA VAL A 117 0.34 9.04 -16.00
C VAL A 117 -0.71 9.87 -15.25
N GLY A 118 -2.00 9.55 -15.43
CA GLY A 118 -3.09 10.21 -14.70
C GLY A 118 -3.00 10.01 -13.18
N LEU A 119 -2.64 8.80 -12.74
CA LEU A 119 -2.47 8.45 -11.33
C LEU A 119 -1.20 9.07 -10.75
N ILE A 120 -0.10 9.12 -11.50
CA ILE A 120 1.13 9.82 -11.09
C ILE A 120 0.84 11.32 -10.85
N ARG A 121 0.03 11.95 -11.71
CA ARG A 121 -0.40 13.35 -11.50
C ARG A 121 -1.29 13.51 -10.27
N ALA A 122 -2.13 12.51 -9.98
CA ALA A 122 -2.95 12.51 -8.77
C ALA A 122 -2.07 12.44 -7.51
N ILE A 123 -1.03 11.61 -7.49
CA ILE A 123 -0.03 11.58 -6.41
C ILE A 123 0.57 12.97 -6.18
N GLY A 124 1.00 13.65 -7.25
CA GLY A 124 1.54 15.01 -7.15
C GLY A 124 0.55 16.03 -6.57
N ALA A 125 -0.74 15.88 -6.87
CA ALA A 125 -1.79 16.71 -6.29
C ALA A 125 -2.00 16.42 -4.80
N VAL A 126 -1.99 15.16 -4.37
CA VAL A 126 -2.10 14.78 -2.95
C VAL A 126 -0.90 15.32 -2.16
N LYS A 127 0.33 15.11 -2.65
CA LYS A 127 1.56 15.66 -2.06
C LYS A 127 1.51 17.17 -1.91
N ARG A 128 0.95 17.88 -2.89
CA ARG A 128 0.77 19.34 -2.80
C ARG A 128 -0.16 19.73 -1.66
N GLU A 129 -1.29 19.04 -1.49
CA GLU A 129 -2.21 19.32 -0.38
C GLU A 129 -1.56 19.00 0.98
N GLU A 130 -0.73 17.95 1.07
CA GLU A 130 0.08 17.67 2.26
C GLU A 130 1.05 18.81 2.60
N LEU A 131 1.80 19.30 1.61
CA LEU A 131 2.72 20.43 1.79
C LEU A 131 2.01 21.73 2.20
N LEU A 132 0.74 21.89 1.83
CA LEU A 132 -0.09 23.03 2.21
C LEU A 132 -0.78 22.85 3.58
N GLY A 133 -0.56 21.73 4.27
CA GLY A 133 -1.23 21.41 5.54
C GLY A 133 -2.72 21.13 5.38
N ARG A 134 -3.17 20.73 4.18
CA ARG A 134 -4.57 20.46 3.82
C ARG A 134 -4.84 18.97 3.60
N SER A 135 -3.92 18.11 4.02
CA SER A 135 -4.11 16.67 3.98
C SER A 135 -5.34 16.26 4.78
N LYS A 136 -6.17 15.41 4.20
CA LYS A 136 -7.36 14.86 4.85
C LYS A 136 -7.08 13.54 5.57
N ILE A 137 -5.84 13.03 5.54
CA ILE A 137 -5.52 11.73 6.12
C ILE A 137 -5.93 11.65 7.59
N HIS A 138 -5.67 12.70 8.38
CA HIS A 138 -6.04 12.73 9.79
C HIS A 138 -7.56 12.66 9.98
N SER A 139 -8.32 13.45 9.22
CA SER A 139 -9.78 13.38 9.28
C SER A 139 -10.33 12.01 8.88
N PHE A 140 -9.68 11.31 7.94
CA PHE A 140 -10.08 9.95 7.56
C PHE A 140 -9.77 8.93 8.65
N VAL A 141 -8.59 8.98 9.26
CA VAL A 141 -8.20 8.09 10.36
C VAL A 141 -9.07 8.30 11.59
N GLU A 142 -9.35 9.56 11.96
CA GLU A 142 -10.25 9.90 13.07
C GLU A 142 -11.67 9.38 12.83
N HIS A 143 -12.20 9.57 11.62
CA HIS A 143 -13.53 9.08 11.26
C HIS A 143 -13.63 7.55 11.34
N LEU A 144 -12.60 6.83 10.88
CA LEU A 144 -12.52 5.37 11.02
C LEU A 144 -12.48 4.94 12.50
N GLY A 145 -11.71 5.64 13.35
CA GLY A 145 -11.68 5.38 14.79
C GLY A 145 -13.05 5.59 15.46
N GLY A 146 -13.79 6.63 15.06
CA GLY A 146 -15.11 6.94 15.60
C GLY A 146 -16.22 5.97 15.17
N GLU A 147 -16.30 5.60 13.89
CA GLU A 147 -17.36 4.73 13.38
C GLU A 147 -17.17 3.25 13.76
N ILE A 148 -15.92 2.78 13.83
CA ILE A 148 -15.62 1.37 14.13
C ILE A 148 -15.74 1.07 15.65
N SER A 149 -15.77 2.10 16.49
CA SER A 149 -15.97 1.99 17.94
C SER A 149 -17.32 1.35 18.34
N GLY A 150 -18.28 1.22 17.42
CA GLY A 150 -19.52 0.46 17.64
C GLY A 150 -19.39 -1.07 17.59
N ARG A 151 -18.24 -1.61 17.14
CA ARG A 151 -17.95 -3.06 17.07
C ARG A 151 -16.71 -3.40 17.91
N ASP A 152 -16.91 -3.66 19.21
CA ASP A 152 -15.96 -4.24 20.17
C ASP A 152 -14.54 -3.63 20.28
N GLY A 153 -14.25 -2.47 19.66
CA GLY A 153 -12.95 -1.79 19.78
C GLY A 153 -11.74 -2.58 19.24
N ILE A 154 -11.96 -3.72 18.58
CA ILE A 154 -10.91 -4.65 18.13
C ILE A 154 -10.06 -4.04 16.99
N TRP A 155 -10.65 -3.15 16.21
CA TRP A 155 -10.06 -2.56 15.00
C TRP A 155 -9.57 -1.12 15.19
N MET A 156 -9.54 -0.62 16.42
CA MET A 156 -9.11 0.75 16.70
C MET A 156 -7.59 0.82 16.72
N TYR A 157 -7.03 1.78 15.98
CA TYR A 157 -5.62 2.12 16.12
C TYR A 157 -5.36 2.59 17.55
N LYS A 158 -4.50 1.88 18.27
CA LYS A 158 -4.31 2.11 19.71
C LYS A 158 -3.35 3.25 20.02
N GLY A 159 -2.75 3.87 19.02
CA GLY A 159 -1.67 4.84 19.20
C GLY A 159 -0.31 4.23 18.91
N ARG A 160 0.64 5.07 18.47
CA ARG A 160 2.01 4.68 18.11
C ARG A 160 2.80 4.08 19.28
N GLU A 161 2.43 4.41 20.51
CA GLU A 161 3.01 3.87 21.73
C GLU A 161 2.73 2.37 21.93
N TYR A 162 1.70 1.84 21.24
CA TYR A 162 1.37 0.41 21.22
C TYR A 162 1.91 -0.30 19.96
N ASP A 163 2.77 0.36 19.18
CA ASP A 163 3.54 -0.22 18.07
C ASP A 163 4.99 -0.50 18.51
N PRO A 164 5.25 -1.65 19.17
CA PRO A 164 6.59 -1.99 19.63
C PRO A 164 7.48 -2.32 18.43
N LEU A 165 8.25 -1.34 17.95
CA LEU A 165 9.43 -1.65 17.14
C LEU A 165 10.41 -2.46 18.00
N TYR A 166 10.92 -3.57 17.46
CA TYR A 166 11.91 -4.36 18.18
C TYR A 166 13.16 -3.51 18.44
N LYS A 167 13.85 -3.71 19.57
CA LYS A 167 15.07 -2.96 19.97
C LYS A 167 16.18 -2.95 18.91
N GLN A 168 16.11 -3.85 17.94
CA GLN A 168 17.07 -3.93 16.83
C GLN A 168 16.57 -3.25 15.55
N ASP A 169 15.26 -2.97 15.41
CA ASP A 169 14.71 -2.12 14.34
C ASP A 169 15.03 -0.64 14.58
N SER A 170 15.42 -0.28 15.80
CA SER A 170 15.93 1.05 16.15
C SER A 170 17.42 1.26 15.84
N ILE A 171 18.06 0.36 15.09
CA ILE A 171 19.41 0.62 14.55
C ILE A 171 19.25 1.57 13.37
N LEU A 172 18.98 2.83 13.71
CA LEU A 172 19.15 3.97 12.83
C LEU A 172 20.58 3.94 12.29
N ARG A 173 20.75 3.49 11.04
CA ARG A 173 22.04 3.59 10.35
C ARG A 173 22.40 5.02 9.92
N HIS A 174 21.56 6.02 10.22
CA HIS A 174 22.00 7.41 10.33
C HIS A 174 21.27 8.12 11.47
N ASP A 175 22.07 8.72 12.34
CA ASP A 175 21.80 9.45 13.59
C ASP A 175 21.55 8.63 14.88
N PRO A 176 22.41 8.75 15.92
CA PRO A 176 22.17 8.13 17.21
C PRO A 176 21.12 8.95 17.95
N VAL A 177 19.84 8.68 17.69
CA VAL A 177 18.76 9.20 18.54
C VAL A 177 18.88 8.49 19.88
N CYS A 178 19.49 9.21 20.83
CA CYS A 178 19.68 8.84 22.23
C CYS A 178 18.40 8.24 22.83
N ALA A 179 18.54 7.25 23.70
CA ALA A 179 17.42 6.69 24.46
C ALA A 179 16.65 7.77 25.26
N GLU A 180 17.30 8.87 25.65
CA GLU A 180 16.67 10.03 26.32
C GLU A 180 15.85 10.91 25.36
N CYS A 181 16.12 10.86 24.05
CA CYS A 181 15.32 11.58 23.04
C CYS A 181 13.98 10.90 22.75
N ARG A 182 13.79 9.61 23.08
CA ARG A 182 12.47 8.94 23.01
C ARG A 182 11.47 9.57 23.97
N GLU A 183 11.92 10.01 25.14
CA GLU A 183 11.08 10.70 26.13
C GLU A 183 10.75 12.14 25.70
N GLN A 184 11.69 12.83 25.05
CA GLN A 184 11.57 14.23 24.64
C GLN A 184 10.85 14.44 23.30
N HIS A 185 10.60 13.38 22.52
CA HIS A 185 9.82 13.44 21.28
C HIS A 185 8.47 12.74 21.43
N ARG A 186 7.85 12.85 22.61
CA ARG A 186 6.38 12.79 22.77
C ARG A 186 5.71 14.02 22.12
N VAL A 187 6.09 14.31 20.88
CA VAL A 187 5.35 15.25 20.06
C VAL A 187 4.03 14.56 19.76
N GLU A 188 2.93 15.25 20.07
CA GLU A 188 1.57 14.95 19.58
C GLU A 188 1.59 15.03 18.04
N THR A 189 2.26 14.08 17.38
CA THR A 189 2.19 13.94 15.93
C THR A 189 0.93 13.17 15.63
N PRO A 190 0.06 13.66 14.75
CA PRO A 190 -1.09 12.87 14.35
C PRO A 190 -0.59 11.57 13.66
N ASP A 191 -1.24 10.46 14.02
CA ASP A 191 -0.61 9.14 14.17
C ASP A 191 -0.15 8.43 12.87
N SER A 192 -0.71 8.81 11.72
CA SER A 192 -0.48 8.14 10.42
C SER A 192 0.16 9.07 9.39
N ARG A 193 1.17 8.58 8.66
CA ARG A 193 1.84 9.30 7.55
C ARG A 193 1.63 8.61 6.22
N ILE A 194 1.70 9.39 5.13
CA ILE A 194 1.78 8.84 3.78
C ILE A 194 3.24 8.78 3.35
N HIS A 195 3.70 7.58 2.99
CA HIS A 195 4.99 7.35 2.37
C HIS A 195 4.80 7.13 0.87
N TYR A 196 5.73 7.66 0.08
CA TYR A 196 5.74 7.50 -1.36
C TYR A 196 7.04 6.82 -1.76
N GLY A 197 6.94 5.62 -2.33
CA GLY A 197 8.15 4.89 -2.69
C GLY A 197 7.85 3.51 -3.24
N ILE A 198 8.85 2.62 -3.09
CA ILE A 198 8.84 1.30 -3.71
C ILE A 198 8.05 0.34 -2.82
N ILE A 199 7.12 -0.40 -3.40
CA ILE A 199 6.44 -1.53 -2.78
C ILE A 199 7.03 -2.82 -3.33
N ALA A 200 7.50 -3.71 -2.46
CA ALA A 200 7.98 -5.03 -2.84
C ALA A 200 6.81 -6.03 -2.82
N SER A 201 6.55 -6.66 -3.95
CA SER A 201 5.39 -7.52 -4.16
C SER A 201 5.81 -8.95 -4.47
N GLY A 202 5.18 -9.97 -3.92
CA GLY A 202 5.51 -11.35 -4.27
C GLY A 202 4.52 -12.38 -3.71
N ASN A 203 4.74 -13.66 -3.97
CA ASN A 203 3.85 -14.73 -3.54
C ASN A 203 4.14 -15.26 -2.13
N GLN A 204 5.02 -14.58 -1.38
CA GLN A 204 5.49 -15.06 -0.08
C GLN A 204 5.15 -14.06 1.03
N VAL A 205 4.62 -14.58 2.13
CA VAL A 205 4.48 -13.82 3.37
C VAL A 205 5.86 -13.66 4.00
N ILE A 206 6.35 -12.42 4.09
CA ILE A 206 7.65 -12.12 4.70
C ILE A 206 7.47 -11.83 6.20
N ASN A 207 7.50 -12.90 7.01
CA ASN A 207 7.46 -12.80 8.47
C ASN A 207 8.85 -12.85 9.13
N ASN A 208 9.90 -13.12 8.35
CA ASN A 208 11.28 -13.12 8.84
C ASN A 208 11.88 -11.72 8.70
N ARG A 209 12.38 -11.21 9.83
CA ARG A 209 13.00 -9.88 9.91
C ARG A 209 14.23 -9.71 9.02
N GLU A 210 15.13 -10.67 8.99
CA GLU A 210 16.35 -10.59 8.17
C GLU A 210 16.01 -10.56 6.69
N GLN A 211 15.03 -11.35 6.25
CA GLN A 211 14.54 -11.33 4.88
C GLN A 211 13.88 -9.99 4.53
N ARG A 212 13.03 -9.46 5.40
CA ARG A 212 12.40 -8.14 5.24
C ARG A 212 13.44 -7.03 5.14
N ASP A 213 14.40 -7.01 6.06
CA ASP A 213 15.43 -5.96 6.11
C ASP A 213 16.35 -6.06 4.89
N LYS A 214 16.67 -7.27 4.42
CA LYS A 214 17.40 -7.53 3.18
C LYS A 214 16.65 -6.97 1.96
N LEU A 215 15.34 -7.14 1.86
CA LEU A 215 14.54 -6.53 0.78
C LEU A 215 14.58 -5.00 0.85
N GLY A 216 14.51 -4.43 2.05
CA GLY A 216 14.68 -3.00 2.28
C GLY A 216 16.03 -2.49 1.75
N ASP A 217 17.12 -3.18 2.10
CA ASP A 217 18.47 -2.82 1.68
C ASP A 217 18.70 -2.99 0.17
N GLN A 218 18.15 -4.06 -0.42
CA GLN A 218 18.34 -4.38 -1.84
C GLN A 218 17.49 -3.50 -2.78
N LEU A 219 16.24 -3.22 -2.39
CA LEU A 219 15.27 -2.55 -3.26
C LEU A 219 15.01 -1.10 -2.87
N GLY A 220 15.37 -0.69 -1.65
CA GLY A 220 14.89 0.58 -1.08
C GLY A 220 13.37 0.58 -0.86
N ALA A 221 12.77 -0.59 -0.66
CA ALA A 221 11.33 -0.77 -0.49
C ALA A 221 10.82 -0.21 0.85
N CYS A 222 9.61 0.34 0.83
CA CYS A 222 8.89 0.88 1.98
C CYS A 222 8.12 -0.20 2.74
N CYS A 223 7.51 -1.12 2.00
CA CYS A 223 6.70 -2.21 2.53
C CYS A 223 6.74 -3.43 1.60
N VAL A 224 6.23 -4.56 2.11
CA VAL A 224 5.98 -5.81 1.38
C VAL A 224 4.48 -6.12 1.32
N GLU A 225 3.98 -6.61 0.20
CA GLU A 225 2.61 -7.14 0.02
C GLU A 225 2.58 -8.26 -1.04
N MET A 226 1.40 -8.79 -1.38
CA MET A 226 1.30 -10.06 -2.15
C MET A 226 0.49 -9.99 -3.44
N GLU A 227 -0.10 -8.85 -3.80
CA GLU A 227 -1.10 -8.77 -4.85
C GLU A 227 -0.62 -7.97 -6.06
N ALA A 228 0.10 -6.87 -5.82
CA ALA A 228 0.36 -5.85 -6.82
C ALA A 228 1.11 -6.34 -8.06
N PHE A 229 2.07 -7.28 -7.90
CA PHE A 229 2.83 -7.81 -9.03
C PHE A 229 1.91 -8.44 -10.10
N GLY A 230 0.77 -9.00 -9.69
CA GLY A 230 -0.22 -9.59 -10.59
C GLY A 230 -1.06 -8.57 -11.35
N LEU A 231 -0.99 -7.28 -10.99
CA LEU A 231 -1.82 -6.23 -11.56
C LEU A 231 -1.06 -5.23 -12.42
N MET A 232 0.16 -4.88 -12.01
CA MET A 232 0.87 -3.72 -12.55
C MET A 232 1.08 -3.77 -14.07
N ASN A 233 1.25 -4.95 -14.66
CA ASN A 233 1.50 -5.08 -16.09
C ASN A 233 0.25 -4.98 -16.97
N ASP A 234 -0.90 -5.40 -16.45
CA ASP A 234 -2.11 -5.61 -17.26
C ASP A 234 -3.13 -4.47 -17.09
N PHE A 235 -3.05 -3.72 -15.98
CA PHE A 235 -4.05 -2.71 -15.65
C PHE A 235 -3.45 -1.32 -15.44
N PRO A 236 -4.19 -0.25 -15.78
CA PRO A 236 -3.81 1.12 -15.43
C PRO A 236 -4.04 1.36 -13.93
N CYS A 237 -3.16 0.84 -13.08
CA CYS A 237 -3.36 0.85 -11.64
C CYS A 237 -2.34 1.67 -10.84
N LEU A 238 -2.69 1.95 -9.59
CA LEU A 238 -1.86 2.49 -8.52
C LEU A 238 -2.06 1.61 -7.28
N VAL A 239 -1.00 1.38 -6.52
CA VAL A 239 -1.01 0.50 -5.34
C VAL A 239 -0.85 1.37 -4.10
N ILE A 240 -1.68 1.11 -3.09
CA ILE A 240 -1.82 1.89 -1.85
C ILE A 240 -1.94 0.92 -0.66
#